data_AF-A0A550GLX1-F1
#
_entry.id   AF-A0A550GLX1-F1
#
_cell.length_a   1.000
_cell.length_b   1.000
_cell.length_c   1.000
_cell.angle_alpha   90.00
_cell.angle_beta   90.00
_cell.angle_gamma   90.00
#
_symmetry.space_group_name_H-M   'P 1'
#
loop_
_entity.id
_entity.type
_entity.pdbx_description
1 polymer ?
#
loop_
_entity_poly.entity_id
_entity_poly.type
_entity_poly.pdbx_seq_one_letter_code
_entity_poly.pdbx_strand_id
1 'polypeptide(L)'
;MEPSLANGLIFGIGLLLIMGLGLTILVWTNYMPNLLKKLVGFPLFGRLIAKFEPILEIFNKDQSLLKKSIKTTTILIILSVLIFTFGIWFLSRAVDMPQPTFIDLLFMGPLTAVFMYVPVTFAGLGLQEAAYVFLLTSIGAPQPNALAFALLVRILFITTDLIGLPAIIKTGTGLVNIFDLNSEKEIAS
;
A
#
# COMPACT_ATOMS: atom_id res chain seq x y z
N MET A 1 8.95 27.47 -5.11
CA MET A 1 9.46 26.09 -5.22
C MET A 1 10.69 26.10 -6.11
N GLU A 2 11.78 25.48 -5.65
CA GLU A 2 12.93 25.17 -6.50
C GLU A 2 12.47 24.32 -7.71
N PRO A 3 12.90 24.62 -8.95
CA PRO A 3 12.47 23.88 -10.14
C PRO A 3 12.78 22.38 -10.07
N SER A 4 13.86 22.02 -9.38
CA SER A 4 14.31 20.64 -9.15
C SER A 4 13.31 19.81 -8.33
N LEU A 5 12.71 20.40 -7.30
CA LEU A 5 11.72 19.75 -6.44
C LEU A 5 10.39 19.52 -7.15
N ALA A 6 9.93 20.50 -7.92
CA ALA A 6 8.71 20.37 -8.71
C ALA A 6 8.83 19.23 -9.74
N ASN A 7 9.98 19.13 -10.42
CA ASN A 7 10.24 18.05 -11.37
C ASN A 7 10.30 16.66 -10.70
N GLY A 8 10.91 16.56 -9.52
CA GLY A 8 10.95 15.31 -8.74
C GLY A 8 9.56 14.83 -8.31
N LEU A 9 8.70 15.75 -7.87
CA LEU A 9 7.31 15.45 -7.52
C LEU A 9 6.49 14.98 -8.71
N ILE A 10 6.58 15.68 -9.84
CA ILE A 10 5.89 15.31 -11.08
C ILE A 10 6.35 13.93 -11.55
N PHE A 11 7.65 13.65 -11.49
CA PHE A 11 8.19 12.33 -11.82
C PHE A 11 7.65 11.24 -10.89
N GLY A 12 7.63 11.47 -9.57
CA GLY A 12 7.11 10.51 -8.59
C GLY A 12 5.62 10.22 -8.80
N ILE A 13 4.80 11.25 -9.00
CA ILE A 13 3.37 11.10 -9.30
C ILE A 13 3.17 10.36 -10.63
N GLY A 14 3.94 10.70 -11.67
CA GLY A 14 3.90 10.02 -12.96
C GLY A 14 4.26 8.54 -12.85
N LEU A 15 5.32 8.22 -12.11
CA LEU A 15 5.75 6.84 -11.84
C LEU A 15 4.64 6.05 -11.14
N LEU A 16 4.02 6.63 -10.10
CA LEU A 16 2.93 6.00 -9.37
C LEU A 16 1.72 5.72 -10.26
N LEU A 17 1.33 6.67 -11.09
CA LEU A 17 0.21 6.50 -12.03
C LEU A 17 0.54 5.41 -13.07
N ILE A 18 1.74 5.40 -13.63
CA ILE A 18 2.16 4.39 -14.60
C ILE A 18 2.18 3.00 -13.97
N MET A 19 2.73 2.85 -12.76
CA MET A 19 2.76 1.57 -12.06
C MET A 19 1.37 1.11 -11.64
N GLY A 20 0.53 2.01 -11.11
CA GLY A 20 -0.84 1.69 -10.70
C GLY A 20 -1.73 1.29 -11.87
N LEU A 21 -1.70 2.05 -12.98
CA LEU A 21 -2.40 1.71 -14.20
C LEU A 21 -1.84 0.44 -14.84
N GLY A 22 -0.51 0.29 -14.86
CA GLY A 22 0.18 -0.89 -15.35
C GLY A 22 -0.26 -2.15 -14.61
N LEU A 23 -0.29 -2.14 -13.27
CA LEU A 23 -0.81 -3.23 -12.45
C LEU A 23 -2.28 -3.51 -12.75
N THR A 24 -3.10 -2.47 -12.87
CA THR A 24 -4.54 -2.63 -13.17
C THR A 24 -4.75 -3.30 -14.54
N ILE A 25 -4.04 -2.84 -15.57
CA ILE A 25 -4.08 -3.42 -16.93
C ILE A 25 -3.54 -4.85 -16.91
N LEU A 26 -2.51 -5.11 -16.12
CA LEU A 26 -1.86 -6.41 -16.02
C LEU A 26 -2.73 -7.45 -15.29
N VAL A 27 -3.55 -7.04 -14.32
CA VAL A 27 -4.56 -7.90 -13.71
C VAL A 27 -5.76 -8.09 -14.64
N TRP A 28 -6.14 -7.04 -15.38
CA TRP A 28 -7.26 -7.07 -16.31
C TRP A 28 -7.00 -7.96 -17.54
N THR A 29 -5.82 -7.82 -18.11
CA THR A 29 -5.34 -8.58 -19.27
C THR A 29 -4.68 -9.84 -18.73
N ASN A 30 -4.96 -11.04 -19.26
CA ASN A 30 -4.42 -12.33 -18.78
C ASN A 30 -2.88 -12.50 -18.87
N TYR A 31 -2.11 -11.41 -18.85
CA TYR A 31 -0.68 -11.34 -19.04
C TYR A 31 0.15 -11.70 -17.81
N MET A 32 -0.40 -11.58 -16.59
CA MET A 32 0.32 -11.92 -15.35
C MET A 32 0.94 -13.33 -15.36
N PRO A 33 0.23 -14.41 -15.72
CA PRO A 33 0.83 -15.74 -15.81
C PRO A 33 1.90 -15.87 -16.91
N ASN A 34 1.78 -15.13 -18.02
CA ASN A 34 2.77 -15.17 -19.11
C ASN A 34 4.04 -14.36 -18.79
N LEU A 35 3.91 -13.22 -18.11
CA LEU A 35 5.05 -12.43 -17.63
C LEU A 35 5.81 -13.19 -16.54
N LEU A 36 5.09 -13.80 -15.61
CA LEU A 36 5.71 -14.59 -14.55
C LEU A 36 6.42 -15.83 -15.09
N LYS A 37 5.85 -16.55 -16.07
CA LYS A 37 6.57 -17.64 -16.76
C LYS A 37 7.85 -17.16 -17.46
N LYS A 38 7.83 -15.98 -18.09
CA LYS A 38 9.05 -15.38 -18.69
C LYS A 38 10.08 -14.97 -17.63
N LEU A 39 9.63 -14.49 -16.47
CA LEU A 39 10.48 -14.13 -15.34
C LEU A 39 11.08 -15.35 -14.61
N VAL A 40 10.33 -16.47 -14.51
CA VAL A 40 10.83 -17.77 -13.98
C VAL A 40 11.99 -18.31 -14.81
N GLY A 41 12.01 -18.04 -16.13
CA GLY A 41 13.08 -18.46 -17.03
C GLY A 41 14.43 -17.78 -16.80
N PHE A 42 14.52 -16.76 -15.92
CA PHE A 42 15.78 -16.08 -15.61
C PHE A 42 16.55 -16.79 -14.47
N PRO A 43 17.83 -17.14 -14.66
CA PRO A 43 18.59 -17.98 -13.72
C PRO A 43 18.81 -17.34 -12.33
N LEU A 44 18.67 -16.01 -12.21
CA LEU A 44 18.82 -15.28 -10.94
C LEU A 44 17.57 -15.33 -10.06
N PHE A 45 16.38 -15.41 -10.66
CA PHE A 45 15.09 -15.34 -9.96
C PHE A 45 14.33 -16.67 -9.94
N GLY A 46 14.74 -17.68 -10.72
CA GLY A 46 14.04 -18.96 -10.83
C GLY A 46 13.78 -19.68 -9.50
N ARG A 47 14.73 -19.66 -8.55
CA ARG A 47 14.53 -20.26 -7.20
C ARG A 47 13.57 -19.47 -6.31
N LEU A 48 13.56 -18.14 -6.42
CA LEU A 48 12.66 -17.30 -5.64
C LEU A 48 11.23 -17.40 -6.17
N ILE A 49 11.06 -17.42 -7.49
CA ILE A 49 9.76 -17.45 -8.16
C ILE A 49 9.14 -18.86 -8.15
N ALA A 50 9.92 -19.94 -8.16
CA ALA A 50 9.39 -21.30 -8.01
C ALA A 50 8.59 -21.50 -6.71
N LYS A 51 8.92 -20.79 -5.63
CA LYS A 51 8.11 -20.79 -4.38
C LYS A 51 6.73 -20.16 -4.54
N PHE A 52 6.51 -19.36 -5.59
CA PHE A 52 5.25 -18.69 -5.89
C PHE A 52 4.40 -19.45 -6.93
N GLU A 53 4.87 -20.58 -7.49
CA GLU A 53 4.05 -21.45 -8.36
C GLU A 53 2.69 -21.82 -7.75
N PRO A 54 2.57 -22.24 -6.47
CA PRO A 54 1.26 -22.54 -5.89
C PRO A 54 0.35 -21.31 -5.77
N ILE A 55 0.92 -20.13 -5.50
CA ILE A 55 0.17 -18.86 -5.45
C ILE A 55 -0.31 -18.48 -6.87
N LEU A 56 0.50 -18.77 -7.89
CA LEU A 56 0.18 -18.56 -9.30
C LEU A 56 -0.94 -19.47 -9.80
N GLU A 57 -0.98 -20.73 -9.36
CA GLU A 57 -2.08 -21.63 -9.70
C GLU A 57 -3.41 -21.18 -9.09
N ILE A 58 -3.40 -20.73 -7.83
CA ILE A 58 -4.60 -20.16 -7.18
C ILE A 58 -5.07 -18.92 -7.95
N PHE A 59 -4.15 -18.04 -8.35
CA PHE A 59 -4.48 -16.83 -9.12
C PHE A 59 -5.09 -17.14 -10.50
N ASN A 60 -4.62 -18.22 -11.16
CA ASN A 60 -5.18 -18.68 -12.43
C ASN A 60 -6.55 -19.35 -12.25
N LYS A 61 -6.77 -20.09 -11.15
CA LYS A 61 -8.02 -20.78 -10.87
C LYS A 61 -9.15 -19.82 -10.51
N ASP A 62 -8.84 -18.74 -9.79
CA ASP A 62 -9.81 -17.71 -9.36
C ASP A 62 -9.87 -16.48 -10.29
N GLN A 63 -9.20 -16.53 -11.45
CA GLN A 63 -9.04 -15.40 -12.36
C GLN A 63 -10.37 -14.80 -12.86
N SER A 64 -11.41 -15.63 -13.04
CA SER A 64 -12.74 -15.18 -13.45
C SER A 64 -13.46 -14.41 -12.34
N LEU A 65 -13.27 -14.81 -11.08
CA LEU A 65 -13.80 -14.12 -9.90
C LEU A 65 -13.06 -12.81 -9.66
N LEU A 66 -11.74 -12.79 -9.82
CA LEU A 66 -10.91 -11.59 -9.71
C LEU A 66 -11.34 -10.53 -10.75
N LYS A 67 -11.56 -10.93 -12.00
CA LYS A 67 -12.05 -10.03 -13.06
C LYS A 67 -13.44 -9.49 -12.79
N LYS A 68 -14.34 -10.29 -12.19
CA LYS A 68 -15.68 -9.83 -11.82
C LYS A 68 -15.64 -8.81 -10.68
N SER A 69 -14.74 -9.02 -9.73
CA SER A 69 -14.58 -8.16 -8.56
C SER A 69 -13.75 -6.90 -8.83
N ILE A 70 -12.93 -6.87 -9.89
CA ILE A 70 -11.98 -5.77 -10.13
C ILE A 70 -12.64 -4.40 -10.24
N LYS A 71 -13.85 -4.32 -10.84
CA LYS A 71 -14.61 -3.07 -10.92
C LYS A 71 -14.99 -2.59 -9.53
N THR A 72 -15.53 -3.48 -8.71
CA THR A 72 -15.90 -3.19 -7.32
C THR A 72 -14.69 -2.82 -6.49
N THR A 73 -13.60 -3.60 -6.56
CA THR A 73 -12.35 -3.35 -5.85
C THR A 73 -11.73 -2.01 -6.25
N THR A 74 -11.70 -1.67 -7.54
CA THR A 74 -11.16 -0.39 -8.02
C THR A 74 -11.96 0.79 -7.48
N ILE A 75 -13.31 0.71 -7.53
CA ILE A 75 -14.19 1.74 -6.98
C ILE A 75 -13.96 1.89 -5.47
N LEU A 76 -13.86 0.78 -4.74
CA LEU A 76 -13.61 0.79 -3.30
C LEU A 76 -12.25 1.40 -2.95
N ILE A 77 -11.20 1.12 -3.73
CA ILE A 77 -9.87 1.71 -3.53
C ILE A 77 -9.92 3.23 -3.76
N ILE A 78 -10.53 3.68 -4.87
CA ILE A 78 -10.66 5.11 -5.16
C ILE A 78 -11.44 5.80 -4.03
N LEU A 79 -12.55 5.21 -3.60
CA LEU A 79 -13.37 5.75 -2.52
C LEU A 79 -12.59 5.78 -1.19
N SER A 80 -11.84 4.73 -0.87
CA SER A 80 -10.98 4.67 0.32
C SER A 80 -9.93 5.77 0.32
N VAL A 81 -9.24 5.98 -0.80
CA VAL A 81 -8.24 7.05 -0.95
C VAL A 81 -8.86 8.43 -0.79
N LEU A 82 -10.05 8.66 -1.37
CA LEU A 82 -10.77 9.92 -1.22
C LEU A 82 -11.18 10.18 0.24
N ILE A 83 -11.80 9.21 0.90
CA ILE A 83 -12.21 9.32 2.31
C ILE A 83 -11.01 9.59 3.21
N PHE A 84 -9.91 8.86 3.01
CA PHE A 84 -8.67 9.08 3.75
C PHE A 84 -8.12 10.49 3.52
N THR A 85 -8.13 10.96 2.26
CA THR A 85 -7.69 12.31 1.90
C THR A 85 -8.54 13.39 2.59
N PHE A 86 -9.86 13.20 2.67
CA PHE A 86 -10.73 14.09 3.45
C PHE A 86 -10.33 14.11 4.93
N GLY A 87 -10.06 12.95 5.52
CA GLY A 87 -9.63 12.85 6.92
C GLY A 87 -8.35 13.66 7.20
N ILE A 88 -7.33 13.48 6.36
CA ILE A 88 -6.08 14.24 6.52
C ILE A 88 -6.23 15.71 6.11
N TRP A 89 -7.16 16.06 5.22
CA TRP A 89 -7.47 17.45 4.91
C TRP A 89 -8.08 18.17 6.12
N PHE A 90 -9.05 17.57 6.80
CA PHE A 90 -9.56 18.12 8.06
C PHE A 90 -8.47 18.23 9.12
N LEU A 91 -7.61 17.22 9.22
CA LEU A 91 -6.48 17.24 10.14
C LEU A 91 -5.53 18.42 9.88
N SER A 92 -5.25 18.73 8.61
CA SER A 92 -4.41 19.89 8.24
C SER A 92 -5.01 21.21 8.73
N ARG A 93 -6.34 21.34 8.67
CA ARG A 93 -7.06 22.52 9.18
C ARG A 93 -7.06 22.56 10.71
N ALA A 94 -7.12 21.40 11.37
CA ALA A 94 -7.10 21.30 12.83
C ALA A 94 -5.75 21.70 13.45
N VAL A 95 -4.63 21.45 12.74
CA VAL A 95 -3.29 21.86 13.19
C VAL A 95 -2.87 23.24 12.66
N ASP A 96 -3.84 24.05 12.23
CA ASP A 96 -3.61 25.39 11.66
C ASP A 96 -2.58 25.39 10.51
N MET A 97 -2.71 24.42 9.60
CA MET A 97 -1.86 24.26 8.43
C MET A 97 -2.70 24.41 7.15
N PRO A 98 -3.01 25.65 6.72
CA PRO A 98 -3.89 25.91 5.59
C PRO A 98 -3.22 25.74 4.21
N GLN A 99 -1.89 25.61 4.16
CA GLN A 99 -1.07 25.60 2.95
C GLN A 99 -1.39 24.45 1.98
N PRO A 100 -1.46 23.17 2.41
CA PRO A 100 -1.80 22.10 1.48
C PRO A 100 -3.24 22.21 1.00
N THR A 101 -3.40 22.14 -0.32
CA THR A 101 -4.70 21.95 -0.94
C THR A 101 -5.15 20.50 -0.79
N PHE A 102 -6.42 20.22 -1.07
CA PHE A 102 -6.93 18.85 -1.09
C PHE A 102 -6.18 17.98 -2.12
N ILE A 103 -5.85 18.54 -3.28
CA ILE A 103 -5.13 17.83 -4.35
C ILE A 103 -3.70 17.50 -3.91
N ASP A 104 -3.03 18.42 -3.20
CA ASP A 104 -1.69 18.15 -2.66
C ASP A 104 -1.73 16.92 -1.74
N LEU A 105 -2.68 16.87 -0.81
CA LEU A 105 -2.83 15.75 0.12
C LEU A 105 -3.23 14.45 -0.57
N LEU A 106 -4.06 14.52 -1.62
CA LEU A 106 -4.49 13.37 -2.42
C LEU A 106 -3.29 12.64 -3.05
N PHE A 107 -2.28 13.39 -3.49
CA PHE A 107 -1.06 12.82 -4.08
C PHE A 107 0.03 12.54 -3.05
N MET A 108 0.17 13.39 -2.03
CA MET A 108 1.12 13.18 -0.95
C MET A 108 0.82 11.89 -0.17
N GLY A 109 -0.45 11.53 0.03
CA GLY A 109 -0.83 10.29 0.73
C GLY A 109 -0.19 9.04 0.11
N PRO A 110 -0.51 8.68 -1.15
CA PRO A 110 0.10 7.55 -1.84
C PRO A 110 1.62 7.66 -1.97
N LEU A 111 2.15 8.86 -2.26
CA LEU A 111 3.58 9.08 -2.42
C LEU A 111 4.36 8.79 -1.13
N THR A 112 3.85 9.26 0.00
CA THR A 112 4.47 9.00 1.31
C THR A 112 4.25 7.57 1.78
N ALA A 113 3.13 6.94 1.42
CA ALA A 113 2.84 5.54 1.75
C ALA A 113 3.86 4.56 1.14
N VAL A 114 4.49 4.88 -0.01
CA VAL A 114 5.57 4.06 -0.58
C VAL A 114 6.68 3.79 0.43
N PHE A 115 6.98 4.77 1.28
CA PHE A 115 8.03 4.64 2.30
C PHE A 115 7.71 3.63 3.41
N MET A 116 6.43 3.25 3.59
CA MET A 116 6.05 2.18 4.52
C MET A 116 6.51 0.79 4.05
N TYR A 117 6.74 0.62 2.74
CA TYR A 117 7.15 -0.65 2.15
C TYR A 117 8.67 -0.78 2.01
N VAL A 118 9.42 0.28 2.33
CA VAL A 118 10.88 0.26 2.29
C VAL A 118 11.40 -0.51 3.52
N PRO A 119 12.14 -1.62 3.36
CA PRO A 119 12.55 -2.48 4.47
C PRO A 119 13.77 -1.92 5.24
N VAL A 120 13.77 -0.61 5.51
CA VAL A 120 14.82 0.08 6.27
C VAL A 120 14.38 0.25 7.73
N THR A 121 13.09 0.55 7.97
CA THR A 121 12.52 0.66 9.32
C THR A 121 11.18 -0.08 9.41
N PHE A 122 10.76 -0.42 10.63
CA PHE A 122 9.47 -1.06 10.87
C PHE A 122 8.32 -0.19 10.34
N ALA A 123 7.59 -0.69 9.34
CA ALA A 123 6.49 0.01 8.68
C ALA A 123 6.84 1.44 8.20
N GLY A 124 8.11 1.70 7.84
CA GLY A 124 8.57 3.02 7.42
C GLY A 124 8.54 4.08 8.51
N LEU A 125 8.63 3.69 9.78
CA LEU A 125 8.69 4.60 10.93
C LEU A 125 9.87 5.57 10.78
N GLY A 126 9.59 6.86 10.92
CA GLY A 126 10.52 7.96 10.71
C GLY A 126 10.64 8.37 9.24
N LEU A 127 10.60 7.42 8.29
CA LEU A 127 10.77 7.71 6.86
C LEU A 127 9.53 8.36 6.26
N GLN A 128 8.35 7.84 6.57
CA GLN A 128 7.08 8.41 6.11
C GLN A 128 6.83 9.79 6.72
N GLU A 129 7.12 9.96 8.02
CA GLU A 129 6.95 11.23 8.71
C GLU A 129 7.91 12.28 8.16
N ALA A 130 9.17 11.92 7.94
CA ALA A 130 10.14 12.80 7.30
C ALA A 130 9.69 13.20 5.89
N ALA A 131 9.12 12.26 5.12
CA ALA A 131 8.58 12.55 3.79
C ALA A 131 7.41 13.56 3.86
N TYR A 132 6.48 13.39 4.80
CA TYR A 132 5.41 14.38 5.00
C TYR A 132 5.96 15.75 5.38
N VAL A 133 6.87 15.82 6.36
CA VAL A 133 7.48 17.09 6.80
C VAL A 133 8.19 17.78 5.64
N PHE A 134 8.98 17.03 4.86
CA PHE A 134 9.68 17.55 3.70
C PHE A 134 8.73 18.11 2.64
N LEU A 135 7.69 17.36 2.28
CA LEU A 135 6.72 17.77 1.27
C LEU A 135 5.89 18.98 1.70
N LEU A 136 5.44 19.01 2.96
CA LEU A 136 4.65 20.08 3.52
C LEU A 136 5.46 21.37 3.72
N THR A 137 6.69 21.27 4.21
CA THR A 137 7.57 22.44 4.33
C THR A 137 7.96 23.00 2.96
N SER A 138 8.07 22.15 1.94
CA SER A 138 8.35 22.57 0.55
C SER A 138 7.22 23.42 -0.08
N ILE A 139 5.98 23.27 0.39
CA ILE A 139 4.84 24.13 0.00
C ILE A 139 4.62 25.30 0.98
N GLY A 140 5.56 25.53 1.90
CA GLY A 140 5.55 26.68 2.82
C GLY A 140 4.84 26.44 4.15
N ALA A 141 4.55 25.19 4.53
CA ALA A 141 4.02 24.91 5.85
C ALA A 141 5.11 25.10 6.94
N PRO A 142 4.76 25.68 8.11
CA PRO A 142 5.66 25.72 9.26
C PRO A 142 6.09 24.31 9.67
N GLN A 143 7.40 24.11 9.88
CA GLN A 143 7.95 22.80 10.26
C GLN A 143 7.31 22.20 11.52
N PRO A 144 7.01 22.96 12.59
CA PRO A 144 6.32 22.40 13.76
C PRO A 144 4.94 21.83 13.43
N ASN A 145 4.15 22.52 12.60
CA ASN A 145 2.81 22.11 12.22
C ASN A 145 2.86 20.91 11.26
N ALA A 146 3.82 20.90 10.33
CA ALA A 146 4.05 19.77 9.42
C ALA A 146 4.45 18.50 10.18
N LEU A 147 5.28 18.61 11.22
CA LEU A 147 5.65 17.49 12.08
C LEU A 147 4.46 17.00 12.91
N ALA A 148 3.71 17.92 13.54
CA ALA A 148 2.51 17.56 14.29
C ALA A 148 1.49 16.84 13.40
N PHE A 149 1.27 17.34 12.18
CA PHE A 149 0.45 16.69 11.17
C PHE A 149 0.95 15.27 10.86
N ALA A 150 2.24 15.10 10.54
CA ALA A 150 2.81 13.81 10.17
C ALA A 150 2.66 12.76 11.28
N LEU A 151 2.86 13.17 12.54
CA LEU A 151 2.68 12.30 13.70
C LEU A 151 1.20 11.93 13.93
N LEU A 152 0.27 12.87 13.74
CA LEU A 152 -1.15 12.59 13.84
C LEU A 152 -1.64 11.66 12.73
N VAL A 153 -1.12 11.81 11.50
CA VAL A 153 -1.37 10.86 10.41
C VAL A 153 -0.86 9.46 10.77
N ARG A 154 0.32 9.34 11.40
CA ARG A 154 0.82 8.05 11.90
C ARG A 154 -0.12 7.43 12.94
N ILE A 155 -0.60 8.24 13.89
CA ILE A 155 -1.56 7.77 14.91
C ILE A 155 -2.85 7.28 14.24
N LEU A 156 -3.35 7.97 13.22
CA LEU A 156 -4.52 7.53 12.45
C LEU A 156 -4.29 6.17 11.79
N PHE A 157 -3.13 5.96 11.15
CA PHE A 157 -2.78 4.66 10.55
C PHE A 157 -2.71 3.54 11.59
N ILE A 158 -1.97 3.75 12.69
CA ILE A 158 -1.87 2.75 13.76
C ILE A 158 -3.26 2.43 14.33
N THR A 159 -4.09 3.44 14.55
CA THR A 159 -5.45 3.23 15.10
C THR A 159 -6.33 2.45 14.15
N THR A 160 -6.23 2.70 12.84
CA THR A 160 -7.00 1.95 11.84
C THR A 160 -6.50 0.50 11.72
N ASP A 161 -5.19 0.27 11.78
CA ASP A 161 -4.61 -1.07 11.77
C ASP A 161 -5.02 -1.88 13.02
N LEU A 162 -5.10 -1.24 14.19
CA LEU A 162 -5.56 -1.88 15.42
C LEU A 162 -6.99 -2.41 15.35
N ILE A 163 -7.88 -1.79 14.56
CA ILE A 163 -9.25 -2.28 14.35
C ILE A 163 -9.24 -3.62 13.60
N GLY A 164 -8.28 -3.82 12.69
CA GLY A 164 -8.12 -5.07 11.94
C GLY A 164 -7.47 -6.21 12.75
N LEU A 165 -6.72 -5.88 13.81
CA LEU A 165 -5.94 -6.83 14.58
C LEU A 165 -6.77 -8.00 15.18
N PRO A 166 -7.95 -7.80 15.79
CA PRO A 166 -8.73 -8.89 16.37
C PRO A 166 -9.20 -9.91 15.32
N ALA A 167 -9.55 -9.45 14.11
CA ALA A 167 -9.95 -10.34 13.03
C ALA A 167 -8.78 -11.23 12.58
N ILE A 168 -7.59 -10.63 12.43
CA ILE A 168 -6.37 -11.38 12.07
C ILE A 168 -6.00 -12.40 13.15
N ILE A 169 -6.06 -12.01 14.44
CA ILE A 169 -5.76 -12.93 15.54
C ILE A 169 -6.74 -14.11 15.54
N LYS A 170 -8.04 -13.85 15.39
CA LYS A 170 -9.07 -14.90 15.38
C LYS A 170 -8.90 -15.87 14.21
N THR A 171 -8.62 -15.36 13.01
CA THR A 171 -8.40 -16.22 11.83
C THR A 171 -7.06 -16.94 11.90
N GLY A 172 -6.01 -16.28 12.43
CA GLY A 172 -4.69 -16.86 12.60
C GLY A 172 -4.67 -18.03 13.60
N THR A 173 -5.29 -17.88 14.77
CA THR A 173 -5.41 -18.98 15.75
C THR A 173 -6.32 -20.10 15.23
N GLY A 174 -7.35 -19.77 14.45
CA GLY A 174 -8.17 -20.76 13.76
C GLY A 174 -7.39 -21.62 12.77
N LEU A 175 -6.47 -21.02 12.00
CA LEU A 175 -5.60 -21.74 11.08
C LEU A 175 -4.61 -22.64 11.83
N VAL A 176 -3.98 -22.15 12.90
CA VAL A 176 -3.05 -22.95 13.73
C VAL A 176 -3.75 -24.18 14.31
N ASN A 177 -4.96 -24.01 14.87
CA ASN A 177 -5.74 -25.14 15.40
C ASN A 177 -6.12 -26.18 14.33
N ILE A 178 -6.35 -25.77 13.08
CA ILE A 178 -6.63 -26.71 11.98
C ILE A 178 -5.38 -27.51 11.59
N PHE A 179 -4.21 -26.89 11.59
CA PHE A 179 -2.94 -27.58 11.30
C PHE A 179 -2.57 -28.58 12.41
N ASP A 180 -2.77 -28.22 13.69
CA ASP A 180 -2.51 -29.13 14.82
C ASP A 180 -3.43 -30.37 14.76
N LEU A 181 -4.73 -30.19 14.51
CA LEU A 181 -5.70 -31.29 14.41
C LEU A 181 -5.44 -32.25 13.24
N ASN A 182 -4.86 -31.75 12.14
CA ASN A 182 -4.50 -32.59 11.00
C ASN A 182 -3.19 -33.36 11.24
N SER A 183 -2.22 -32.79 11.98
CA SER A 183 -1.01 -33.53 12.34
C SER A 183 -1.29 -34.67 13.34
N GLU A 184 -2.23 -34.48 14.27
CA GLU A 184 -2.59 -35.53 15.24
C GLU A 184 -3.30 -36.72 14.56
N LYS A 185 -4.07 -36.47 13.49
CA LYS A 185 -4.72 -37.53 12.71
C LYS A 185 -3.75 -38.33 11.84
N GLU A 186 -2.68 -37.72 11.36
CA GLU A 186 -1.65 -38.38 10.53
C GLU A 186 -0.72 -39.29 11.36
N ILE A 187 -0.58 -39.01 12.66
CA ILE A 187 0.21 -39.82 13.61
C ILE A 187 -0.60 -41.00 14.16
N ALA A 188 -1.94 -40.92 14.10
CA ALA A 188 -2.86 -41.95 14.62
C ALA A 188 -3.33 -42.98 13.56
N SER A 189 -2.81 -42.93 12.33
CA SER A 189 -3.05 -43.90 11.25
C SER A 189 -1.80 -44.72 10.93
#